data_AF-A0A2R5L3M8-F1
#
_entry.id   AF-A0A2R5L3M8-F1
#
_cell.length_a   1.000
_cell.length_b   1.000
_cell.length_c   1.000
_cell.angle_alpha   90.00
_cell.angle_beta   90.00
_cell.angle_gamma   90.00
#
_symmetry.space_group_name_H-M   'P 1'
#
loop_
_entity.id
_entity.type
_entity.pdbx_description
1 polymer ?
#
loop_
_entity_poly.entity_id
_entity_poly.type
_entity_poly.pdbx_seq_one_letter_code
_entity_poly.pdbx_strand_id
1 'polypeptide(L)'
;NIGALESVKLYPYQCFVFHDIDLLPEDDRNLYSCPQQPRHMSVAINTMQYKLPYNDIFGGVSALTVEQFRKVNGFSNKFWGWGGEDDDMSNR
;
A
#
# COMPACT_ATOMS: atom_id res chain seq x y z
N ASN A 1 -0.78 -3.28 9.37
CA ASN A 1 -1.29 -4.41 10.19
C ASN A 1 -2.48 -4.08 11.07
N ILE A 2 -2.35 -3.21 12.08
CA ILE A 2 -3.44 -2.93 13.05
C ILE A 2 -4.72 -2.46 12.34
N GLY A 3 -4.63 -1.48 11.43
CA GLY A 3 -5.81 -1.00 10.69
C GLY A 3 -6.51 -2.09 9.89
N ALA A 4 -5.78 -3.01 9.27
CA ALA A 4 -6.36 -4.15 8.55
C ALA A 4 -7.09 -5.12 9.50
N LEU A 5 -6.54 -5.35 10.71
CA LEU A 5 -7.15 -6.21 11.72
C LEU A 5 -8.42 -5.60 12.32
N GLU A 6 -8.41 -4.30 12.61
CA GLU A 6 -9.53 -3.63 13.27
C GLU A 6 -10.66 -3.27 12.30
N SER A 7 -10.34 -2.84 11.08
CA SER A 7 -11.36 -2.46 10.08
C SER A 7 -12.31 -3.60 9.74
N VAL A 8 -11.82 -4.83 9.62
CA VAL A 8 -12.67 -6.00 9.31
C VAL A 8 -13.62 -6.39 10.43
N LYS A 9 -13.41 -5.89 11.66
CA LYS A 9 -14.37 -6.05 12.76
C LYS A 9 -15.56 -5.09 12.62
N LEU A 10 -15.39 -3.98 11.90
CA LEU A 10 -16.43 -2.99 11.67
C LEU A 10 -17.31 -3.36 10.48
N TYR A 11 -16.70 -3.78 9.36
CA TYR A 11 -17.40 -4.15 8.13
C TYR A 11 -16.64 -5.22 7.35
N PRO A 12 -17.32 -6.00 6.48
CA PRO A 12 -16.68 -7.01 5.63
C PRO A 12 -15.97 -6.35 4.43
N TYR A 13 -14.97 -5.52 4.70
CA TYR A 13 -14.13 -4.91 3.68
C TYR A 13 -13.46 -5.98 2.81
N GLN A 14 -13.32 -5.68 1.52
CA GLN A 14 -12.70 -6.58 0.53
C GLN A 14 -11.37 -6.01 0.01
N CYS A 15 -11.10 -4.73 0.28
CA CYS A 15 -9.95 -4.00 -0.17
C CYS A 15 -9.38 -3.16 0.97
N PHE A 16 -8.07 -3.21 1.14
CA PHE A 16 -7.31 -2.30 1.99
C PHE A 16 -6.50 -1.37 1.11
N VAL A 17 -6.58 -0.07 1.41
CA VAL A 17 -5.68 0.94 0.88
C VAL A 17 -4.81 1.42 2.04
N PHE A 18 -3.50 1.24 1.91
CA PHE A 18 -2.50 1.77 2.83
C PHE A 18 -1.97 3.05 2.21
N HIS A 19 -2.02 4.15 2.96
CA HIS A 19 -1.85 5.47 2.40
C HIS A 19 -1.17 6.40 3.41
N ASP A 20 0.00 6.93 3.06
CA ASP A 20 0.68 7.94 3.85
C ASP A 20 -0.11 9.25 3.87
N ILE A 21 -0.28 9.84 5.04
CA ILE A 21 -1.20 10.98 5.24
C ILE A 21 -0.77 12.26 4.48
N ASP A 22 0.46 12.33 4.03
CA ASP A 22 1.07 13.47 3.35
C ASP A 22 1.10 13.34 1.81
N LEU A 23 0.55 12.26 1.25
CA LEU A 23 0.34 12.11 -0.18
C LEU A 23 -1.08 12.52 -0.58
N LEU A 24 -1.24 13.16 -1.73
CA LEU A 24 -2.54 13.50 -2.30
C LEU A 24 -2.54 13.10 -3.78
N PRO A 25 -3.56 12.37 -4.27
CA PRO A 25 -3.67 12.09 -5.70
C PRO A 25 -4.00 13.37 -6.46
N GLU A 26 -3.22 13.68 -7.49
CA GLU A 26 -3.44 14.84 -8.37
C GLU A 26 -4.49 14.58 -9.45
N ASP A 27 -4.91 13.32 -9.62
CA ASP A 27 -5.81 12.87 -10.68
C ASP A 27 -6.83 11.86 -10.13
N ASP A 28 -8.12 12.14 -10.33
CA ASP A 28 -9.23 11.32 -9.85
C ASP A 28 -9.39 9.99 -10.60
N ARG A 29 -8.68 9.82 -11.72
CA ARG A 29 -8.58 8.56 -12.46
C ARG A 29 -7.68 7.55 -11.73
N ASN A 30 -6.92 7.97 -10.72
CA ASN A 30 -6.21 7.06 -9.82
C ASN A 30 -7.19 6.43 -8.81
N LEU A 31 -7.94 5.42 -9.25
CA LEU A 31 -9.06 4.85 -8.49
C LEU A 31 -8.60 4.10 -7.23
N TYR A 32 -9.13 4.51 -6.07
CA TYR A 32 -8.91 3.91 -4.75
C TYR A 32 -9.71 2.61 -4.59
N SER A 33 -9.22 1.58 -5.27
CA SER A 33 -9.82 0.26 -5.37
C SER A 33 -8.73 -0.78 -5.59
N CYS A 34 -9.04 -2.03 -5.26
CA CYS A 34 -8.12 -3.14 -5.41
C CYS A 34 -8.39 -3.88 -6.73
N PRO A 35 -7.41 -4.00 -7.65
CA PRO A 35 -7.52 -4.86 -8.82
C PRO A 35 -7.13 -6.31 -8.47
N GLN A 36 -7.04 -7.16 -9.50
CA GLN A 36 -6.67 -8.58 -9.35
C GLN A 36 -5.25 -8.81 -8.80
N GLN A 37 -4.33 -7.86 -9.02
CA GLN A 37 -2.97 -7.87 -8.49
C GLN A 37 -2.82 -6.77 -7.42
N PRO A 38 -1.87 -6.88 -6.47
CA PRO A 38 -1.51 -5.75 -5.62
C PRO A 38 -1.17 -4.53 -6.48
N ARG A 39 -1.63 -3.34 -6.07
CA ARG A 39 -1.43 -2.10 -6.82
C ARG A 39 -0.60 -1.11 -6.02
N HIS A 40 0.52 -0.68 -6.58
CA HIS A 40 1.20 0.54 -6.16
C HIS A 40 0.50 1.74 -6.82
N MET A 41 0.10 2.73 -6.02
CA MET A 41 -0.75 3.86 -6.44
C MET A 41 -0.01 5.20 -6.50
N SER A 42 1.10 5.34 -5.78
CA SER A 42 1.95 6.54 -5.74
C SER A 42 3.14 6.44 -6.71
N VAL A 43 2.86 6.10 -7.97
CA VAL A 43 3.90 5.82 -8.98
C VAL A 43 4.69 7.06 -9.46
N ALA A 44 4.17 8.26 -9.20
CA ALA A 44 4.75 9.52 -9.65
C ALA A 44 4.47 10.62 -8.61
N ILE A 45 5.41 10.82 -7.67
CA ILE A 45 5.31 11.80 -6.59
C ILE A 45 6.08 13.08 -6.97
N ASN A 46 5.55 14.26 -6.66
CA ASN A 46 6.15 15.56 -7.00
C ASN A 46 7.58 15.75 -6.43
N THR A 47 7.84 15.33 -5.19
CA THR A 47 9.17 15.38 -4.55
C THR A 47 10.19 14.46 -5.21
N MET A 48 9.71 13.44 -5.94
CA MET A 48 10.50 12.52 -6.76
C MET A 48 10.49 12.91 -8.25
N GLN A 49 10.09 14.15 -8.56
CA GLN A 49 10.01 14.69 -9.93
C GLN A 49 9.13 13.83 -10.85
N TYR A 50 8.06 13.24 -10.30
CA TYR A 50 7.13 12.35 -11.01
C TYR A 50 7.83 11.14 -11.66
N LYS A 51 8.95 10.70 -11.08
CA LYS A 51 9.67 9.50 -11.51
C LYS A 51 9.60 8.45 -10.42
N LEU A 52 9.36 7.20 -10.85
CA LEU A 52 9.46 6.05 -9.97
C LEU A 52 10.92 5.87 -9.54
N PRO A 53 11.25 5.83 -8.24
CA PRO A 53 12.63 5.69 -7.78
C PRO A 53 13.30 4.39 -8.23
N TYR A 54 12.57 3.28 -8.17
CA TYR A 54 12.99 1.94 -8.60
C TYR A 54 11.76 1.06 -8.85
N ASN A 55 11.92 -0.02 -9.63
CA ASN A 55 10.79 -0.76 -10.22
C ASN A 55 9.90 -1.49 -9.19
N ASP A 56 10.50 -1.94 -8.09
CA ASP A 56 9.90 -2.75 -7.04
C ASP A 56 9.44 -1.93 -5.82
N ILE A 57 9.51 -0.59 -5.88
CA ILE A 57 9.00 0.27 -4.81
C ILE A 57 7.48 0.07 -4.62
N PHE A 58 7.07 -0.07 -3.37
CA PHE A 58 5.68 -0.34 -3.00
C PHE A 58 5.13 0.56 -1.87
N GLY A 59 5.93 1.54 -1.45
CA GLY A 59 5.60 2.50 -0.38
C GLY A 59 4.73 3.66 -0.83
N GLY A 60 4.43 4.57 0.10
CA GLY A 60 3.56 5.72 -0.13
C GLY A 60 2.07 5.34 -0.11
N VAL A 61 1.57 4.82 -1.23
CA VAL A 61 0.19 4.38 -1.36
C VAL A 61 0.11 3.04 -2.10
N SER A 62 -0.47 2.05 -1.45
CA SER A 62 -0.69 0.72 -2.03
C SER A 62 -2.09 0.18 -1.73
N ALA A 63 -2.60 -0.65 -2.63
CA ALA A 63 -3.90 -1.30 -2.47
C ALA A 63 -3.77 -2.81 -2.62
N LEU A 64 -4.34 -3.53 -1.65
CA LEU A 64 -4.38 -4.99 -1.62
C LEU A 64 -5.77 -5.47 -1.21
N THR A 65 -6.27 -6.48 -1.90
CA THR A 65 -7.46 -7.20 -1.42
C THR A 65 -7.17 -7.82 -0.05
N VAL A 66 -8.22 -8.04 0.75
CA VAL A 66 -8.07 -8.73 2.04
C VAL A 66 -7.44 -10.12 1.87
N GLU A 67 -7.74 -10.79 0.76
CA GLU A 67 -7.15 -12.09 0.43
C GLU A 67 -5.65 -11.98 0.14
N GLN A 68 -5.23 -11.06 -0.74
CA GLN A 68 -3.82 -10.82 -1.04
C GLN A 68 -3.03 -10.48 0.22
N PHE A 69 -3.57 -9.59 1.06
CA PHE A 69 -2.94 -9.19 2.31
C PHE A 69 -2.76 -10.36 3.29
N ARG A 70 -3.78 -11.23 3.41
CA ARG A 70 -3.69 -12.43 4.26
C ARG A 70 -2.73 -13.47 3.71
N LYS A 71 -2.67 -13.64 2.38
CA LYS A 71 -1.80 -14.61 1.70
C LYS A 71 -0.33 -14.41 2.04
N VAL A 72 0.09 -13.15 2.21
CA VAL A 72 1.47 -12.76 2.56
C VAL A 72 1.69 -12.56 4.06
N ASN A 73 0.70 -12.92 4.90
CA ASN A 73 0.70 -12.71 6.34
C ASN A 73 0.90 -11.23 6.76
N GLY A 74 0.33 -10.30 5.98
CA GLY A 74 0.44 -8.87 6.19
C GLY A 74 1.87 -8.32 6.12
N PHE A 75 2.06 -7.08 6.57
CA PHE A 75 3.37 -6.44 6.65
C PHE A 75 4.24 -7.07 7.76
N SER A 76 5.57 -6.92 7.66
CA SER A 76 6.48 -7.26 8.76
C SER A 76 6.25 -6.37 9.99
N ASN A 77 6.35 -6.96 11.19
CA ASN A 77 6.35 -6.22 12.47
C ASN A 77 7.77 -6.01 13.03
N LYS A 78 8.81 -6.25 12.22
CA LYS A 78 10.22 -6.16 12.65
C LYS A 78 10.87 -4.81 12.31
N PHE A 79 10.23 -4.00 11.49
CA PHE A 79 10.73 -2.67 11.13
C PHE A 79 10.33 -1.67 12.21
N TRP A 80 11.34 -1.06 12.83
CA TRP A 80 11.18 -0.03 13.86
C TRP A 80 11.99 1.19 13.43
N GLY A 81 11.31 2.27 13.07
CA GLY A 81 11.90 3.42 12.39
C GLY A 81 11.66 3.37 10.88
N TRP A 82 12.40 4.19 10.13
CA TRP A 82 12.24 4.32 8.68
C TRP A 82 13.07 3.32 7.91
N GLY A 83 12.43 2.63 6.94
CA GLY A 83 13.08 1.99 5.80
C GLY A 83 12.93 0.46 5.73
N GLY A 84 12.62 -0.01 4.52
CA GLY A 84 12.68 -1.41 4.10
C GLY A 84 11.42 -2.23 4.37
N GLU A 85 10.43 -1.70 5.08
CA GLU A 85 9.15 -2.36 5.33
C GLU A 85 8.30 -2.52 4.06
N ASP A 86 8.34 -1.51 3.19
CA ASP A 86 7.63 -1.52 1.92
C ASP A 86 8.33 -2.42 0.90
N ASP A 87 9.67 -2.45 0.93
CA ASP A 87 10.47 -3.36 0.12
C ASP A 87 10.27 -4.81 0.58
N ASP A 88 10.21 -5.07 1.89
CA ASP A 88 9.83 -6.39 2.44
C ASP A 88 8.42 -6.78 1.98
N MET A 89 7.47 -5.86 1.96
CA MET A 89 6.12 -6.13 1.46
C MET A 89 6.11 -6.46 -0.05
N SER A 90 6.90 -5.74 -0.85
CA SER A 90 7.05 -5.99 -2.29
C SER A 90 7.60 -7.39 -2.59
N ASN A 91 8.46 -7.90 -1.71
CA ASN A 91 9.10 -9.21 -1.84
C ASN A 91 8.25 -10.42 -1.38
N ARG A 92 7.01 -10.21 -0.91
CA ARG A 92 6.13 -11.27 -0.41
C ARG A 92 5.06 -11.70 -1.42
#